data_AF-A0A4T2C6W0-F1
#
_entry.id   AF-A0A4T2C6W0-F1
#
_cell.length_a   1.000
_cell.length_b   1.000
_cell.length_c   1.000
_cell.angle_alpha   90.00
_cell.angle_beta   90.00
_cell.angle_gamma   90.00
#
_symmetry.space_group_name_H-M   'P 1'
#
loop_
_entity.id
_entity.type
_entity.pdbx_description
1 polymer ?
#
loop_
_entity_poly.entity_id
_entity_poly.type
_entity_poly.pdbx_seq_one_letter_code
_entity_poly.pdbx_strand_id
1 'polypeptide(L)'
;MTSSPSSAVPESAVVVAAPADAAAFAPVAAQTHYQVRFGRGASGLVEVGAHADVVVWVDALPSLSADGTLVPPALPPFPELPTPAAPPLFLAGLPTRTRAAEWMLAHQVAAGSRVSVAVIAAHDTVEDTLAAGAVIDALAGLGIDFSSPEAAVVCASFTALERAVGHLLSASVSGRELIAAGHGDELAAAAVVGS
;
A
#
# COMPACT_ATOMS: atom_id res chain seq x y z
N MET A 1 15.71 -12.82 56.87
CA MET A 1 14.86 -11.64 56.64
C MET A 1 15.41 -10.89 55.45
N THR A 2 14.94 -11.23 54.25
CA THR A 2 15.26 -10.51 53.01
C THR A 2 13.99 -10.52 52.17
N SER A 3 13.45 -9.32 51.97
CA SER A 3 12.19 -9.03 51.32
C SER A 3 12.29 -9.21 49.80
N SER A 4 11.33 -9.92 49.19
CA SER A 4 11.13 -9.91 47.74
C SER A 4 10.20 -8.75 47.35
N PRO A 5 10.50 -7.96 46.30
CA PRO A 5 9.57 -6.95 45.80
C PRO A 5 8.48 -7.60 44.94
N SER A 6 7.23 -7.23 45.27
CA SER A 6 6.03 -7.50 44.48
C SER A 6 6.04 -6.60 43.24
N SER A 7 6.11 -7.18 42.05
CA SER A 7 5.91 -6.48 40.78
C SER A 7 4.48 -6.75 40.31
N ALA A 8 3.55 -5.89 40.71
CA ALA A 8 2.22 -5.84 40.13
C ALA A 8 2.32 -5.27 38.70
N VAL A 9 2.00 -6.09 37.71
CA VAL A 9 1.80 -5.66 36.32
C VAL A 9 0.39 -5.05 36.22
N PRO A 10 0.20 -3.87 35.59
CA PRO A 10 -1.12 -3.26 35.49
C PRO A 10 -2.06 -4.05 34.58
N GLU A 11 -3.26 -4.25 35.10
CA GLU A 11 -4.40 -4.94 34.55
C GLU A 11 -5.15 -4.02 33.56
N SER A 12 -4.87 -4.14 32.25
CA SER A 12 -5.85 -3.87 31.19
C SER A 12 -5.28 -4.27 29.81
N ALA A 13 -5.02 -5.56 29.60
CA ALA A 13 -5.03 -6.10 28.24
C ALA A 13 -6.50 -6.38 27.90
N VAL A 14 -7.10 -5.55 27.06
CA VAL A 14 -8.41 -5.87 26.48
C VAL A 14 -8.18 -7.10 25.60
N VAL A 15 -8.52 -8.28 26.13
CA VAL A 15 -8.61 -9.50 25.33
C VAL A 15 -9.85 -9.35 24.45
N VAL A 16 -9.65 -8.87 23.23
CA VAL A 16 -10.70 -8.90 22.20
C VAL A 16 -10.88 -10.37 21.83
N ALA A 17 -12.05 -10.93 22.18
CA ALA A 17 -12.42 -12.28 21.78
C ALA A 17 -12.40 -12.41 20.25
N ALA A 18 -11.87 -13.52 19.74
CA ALA A 18 -11.91 -13.81 18.30
C ALA A 18 -13.37 -13.85 17.81
N PRO A 19 -13.71 -13.16 16.70
CA PRO A 19 -15.09 -13.07 16.26
C PRO A 19 -15.60 -14.43 15.71
N ALA A 20 -16.87 -14.70 15.99
CA ALA A 20 -17.55 -15.97 15.80
C ALA A 20 -17.92 -16.30 14.33
N ASP A 21 -17.49 -15.51 13.36
CA ASP A 21 -17.78 -15.76 11.94
C ASP A 21 -16.71 -15.14 11.03
N ALA A 22 -15.84 -16.00 10.49
CA ALA A 22 -14.79 -15.59 9.55
C ALA A 22 -15.36 -14.94 8.28
N ALA A 23 -16.59 -15.30 7.89
CA ALA A 23 -17.25 -14.75 6.71
C ALA A 23 -17.81 -13.33 6.95
N ALA A 24 -18.14 -12.96 8.19
CA ALA A 24 -18.50 -11.59 8.55
C ALA A 24 -17.27 -10.72 8.80
N PHE A 25 -16.15 -11.32 9.21
CA PHE A 25 -14.87 -10.63 9.37
C PHE A 25 -14.25 -10.24 8.01
N ALA A 26 -14.38 -11.07 6.99
CA ALA A 26 -13.91 -10.79 5.63
C ALA A 26 -14.45 -9.46 5.04
N PRO A 27 -15.76 -9.13 5.05
CA PRO A 27 -16.27 -7.86 4.56
C PRO A 27 -15.85 -6.64 5.40
N VAL A 28 -15.49 -6.83 6.67
CA VAL A 28 -14.90 -5.77 7.53
C VAL A 28 -13.43 -5.55 7.18
N ALA A 29 -12.65 -6.63 7.05
CA ALA A 29 -11.25 -6.59 6.61
C ALA A 29 -11.11 -5.97 5.21
N ALA A 30 -12.12 -6.14 4.36
CA ALA A 30 -12.24 -5.55 3.05
C ALA A 30 -12.48 -4.02 3.04
N GLN A 31 -12.69 -3.40 4.20
CA GLN A 31 -12.85 -1.94 4.34
C GLN A 31 -13.99 -1.36 3.45
N THR A 32 -15.03 -2.17 3.21
CA THR A 32 -16.06 -1.90 2.19
C THR A 32 -16.85 -0.60 2.37
N HIS A 33 -16.89 -0.08 3.59
CA HIS A 33 -17.50 1.22 3.88
C HIS A 33 -16.77 2.40 3.21
N TYR A 34 -15.45 2.28 3.01
CA TYR A 34 -14.62 3.38 2.55
C TYR A 34 -14.42 3.36 1.04
N GLN A 35 -14.18 4.54 0.48
CA GLN A 35 -13.88 4.70 -0.94
C GLN A 35 -12.42 4.35 -1.23
N VAL A 36 -11.48 4.89 -0.44
CA VAL A 36 -10.06 4.62 -0.56
C VAL A 36 -9.67 3.62 0.52
N ARG A 37 -9.13 2.49 0.08
CA ARG A 37 -8.81 1.35 0.95
C ARG A 37 -7.37 0.97 0.76
N PHE A 38 -6.80 0.30 1.75
CA PHE A 38 -5.39 -0.09 1.72
C PHE A 38 -5.18 -1.53 2.16
N GLY A 39 -4.27 -2.22 1.47
CA GLY A 39 -3.86 -3.58 1.80
C GLY A 39 -2.40 -3.83 1.40
N ARG A 40 -1.89 -5.02 1.72
CA ARG A 40 -0.51 -5.42 1.41
C ARG A 40 -0.45 -6.82 0.81
N GLY A 41 0.39 -6.98 -0.20
CA GLY A 41 0.68 -8.23 -0.88
C GLY A 41 -0.57 -8.95 -1.41
N ALA A 42 -0.41 -10.25 -1.63
CA ALA A 42 -1.46 -11.10 -2.17
C ALA A 42 -2.71 -11.17 -1.26
N SER A 43 -2.53 -11.23 0.07
CA SER A 43 -3.65 -11.25 1.03
C SER A 43 -4.45 -9.95 0.96
N GLY A 44 -3.79 -8.78 0.96
CA GLY A 44 -4.47 -7.51 0.80
C GLY A 44 -5.21 -7.38 -0.53
N LEU A 45 -4.68 -7.96 -1.61
CA LEU A 45 -5.41 -7.97 -2.87
C LEU A 45 -6.67 -8.84 -2.82
N VAL A 46 -6.60 -10.02 -2.22
CA VAL A 46 -7.76 -10.91 -2.08
C VAL A 46 -8.79 -10.31 -1.13
N GLU A 47 -8.35 -9.79 0.01
CA GLU A 47 -9.23 -9.32 1.08
C GLU A 47 -9.79 -7.92 0.82
N VAL A 48 -9.02 -7.02 0.19
CA VAL A 48 -9.43 -5.62 -0.04
C VAL A 48 -9.68 -5.37 -1.51
N GLY A 49 -8.74 -5.78 -2.37
CA GLY A 49 -8.78 -5.54 -3.82
C GLY A 49 -9.97 -6.20 -4.52
N ALA A 50 -10.32 -7.45 -4.14
CA ALA A 50 -11.45 -8.17 -4.72
C ALA A 50 -12.83 -7.51 -4.48
N HIS A 51 -12.89 -6.55 -3.54
CA HIS A 51 -14.10 -5.83 -3.19
C HIS A 51 -14.08 -4.36 -3.62
N ALA A 52 -13.06 -3.93 -4.35
CA ALA A 52 -12.95 -2.57 -4.89
C ALA A 52 -13.23 -2.56 -6.40
N ASP A 53 -13.72 -1.43 -6.90
CA ASP A 53 -13.99 -1.25 -8.34
C ASP A 53 -12.70 -1.09 -9.14
N VAL A 54 -11.64 -0.58 -8.51
CA VAL A 54 -10.30 -0.38 -9.10
C VAL A 54 -9.24 -0.84 -8.11
N VAL A 55 -8.16 -1.43 -8.61
CA VAL A 55 -6.97 -1.74 -7.83
C VAL A 55 -5.77 -0.95 -8.36
N VAL A 56 -5.04 -0.31 -7.45
CA VAL A 56 -3.71 0.24 -7.71
C VAL A 56 -2.70 -0.62 -6.96
N TRP A 57 -1.93 -1.41 -7.70
CA TRP A 57 -0.81 -2.19 -7.18
C TRP A 57 0.44 -1.31 -7.12
N VAL A 58 1.00 -1.16 -5.94
CA VAL A 58 2.10 -0.25 -5.66
C VAL A 58 3.37 -1.03 -5.39
N ASP A 59 4.34 -0.89 -6.29
CA ASP A 59 5.64 -1.55 -6.22
C ASP A 59 6.72 -0.49 -6.44
N ALA A 60 7.38 -0.08 -5.36
CA ALA A 60 8.14 1.15 -5.31
C ALA A 60 9.53 1.03 -5.91
N LEU A 61 10.20 -0.11 -5.73
CA LEU A 61 11.58 -0.33 -6.13
C LEU A 61 11.70 -1.61 -6.97
N PRO A 62 12.62 -1.66 -7.94
CA PRO A 62 12.97 -2.94 -8.55
C PRO A 62 13.54 -3.89 -7.48
N SER A 63 13.33 -5.18 -7.68
CA SER A 63 13.93 -6.23 -6.84
C SER A 63 15.12 -6.88 -7.55
N LEU A 64 15.90 -7.67 -6.82
CA LEU A 64 16.99 -8.47 -7.38
C LEU A 64 16.60 -9.94 -7.38
N SER A 65 16.80 -10.60 -8.51
CA SER A 65 16.73 -12.06 -8.62
C SER A 65 17.87 -12.72 -7.87
N ALA A 66 17.76 -14.03 -7.62
CA ALA A 66 18.79 -14.81 -6.92
C ALA A 66 20.16 -14.81 -7.63
N ASP A 67 20.18 -14.57 -8.94
CA ASP A 67 21.39 -14.42 -9.77
C ASP A 67 21.92 -12.98 -9.83
N GLY A 68 21.30 -12.04 -9.11
CA GLY A 68 21.66 -10.62 -9.10
C GLY A 68 21.06 -9.80 -10.24
N THR A 69 20.20 -10.39 -11.07
CA THR A 69 19.53 -9.65 -12.16
C THR A 69 18.44 -8.73 -11.61
N LEU A 70 18.40 -7.48 -12.07
CA LEU A 70 17.30 -6.56 -11.77
C LEU A 70 15.97 -7.09 -12.32
N VAL A 71 14.96 -7.08 -11.45
CA VAL A 71 13.57 -7.36 -11.78
C VAL A 71 12.80 -6.04 -11.60
N PRO A 72 12.24 -5.47 -12.69
CA PRO A 72 11.51 -4.23 -12.58
C PRO A 72 10.21 -4.43 -11.79
N PRO A 73 9.66 -3.36 -11.19
CA PRO A 73 8.33 -3.38 -10.62
C PRO A 73 7.32 -3.93 -11.64
N ALA A 74 6.51 -4.87 -11.19
CA ALA A 74 5.62 -5.60 -12.08
C ALA A 74 4.26 -5.79 -11.42
N LEU A 75 3.24 -5.92 -12.27
CA LEU A 75 1.97 -6.41 -11.80
C LEU A 75 2.16 -7.83 -11.23
N PRO A 76 1.45 -8.16 -10.15
CA PRO A 76 1.53 -9.48 -9.54
C PRO A 76 1.16 -10.54 -10.58
N PRO A 77 1.88 -11.68 -10.64
CA PRO A 77 1.58 -12.74 -11.59
C PRO A 77 0.25 -13.39 -11.21
N PHE A 78 -0.86 -12.90 -11.75
CA PHE A 78 -2.18 -13.50 -11.56
C PHE A 78 -2.47 -14.55 -12.62
N PRO A 79 -2.82 -15.79 -12.24
CA PRO A 79 -3.62 -16.67 -13.08
C PRO A 79 -5.14 -16.41 -12.94
N GLU A 80 -5.60 -15.73 -11.89
CA GLU A 80 -7.03 -15.52 -11.61
C GLU A 80 -7.28 -14.10 -11.07
N LEU A 81 -7.27 -13.11 -11.96
CA LEU A 81 -8.27 -12.05 -11.80
C LEU A 81 -9.65 -12.71 -12.06
N PRO A 82 -10.71 -12.40 -11.29
CA PRO A 82 -11.99 -13.08 -11.45
C PRO A 82 -12.65 -12.70 -12.80
N THR A 83 -12.30 -13.41 -13.87
CA THR A 83 -13.01 -13.48 -15.17
C THR A 83 -13.22 -12.09 -15.83
N PRO A 84 -13.93 -11.92 -16.99
CA PRO A 84 -13.88 -10.68 -17.78
C PRO A 84 -14.58 -9.45 -17.13
N ALA A 85 -14.93 -9.55 -15.85
CA ALA A 85 -15.46 -8.48 -15.00
C ALA A 85 -14.45 -8.02 -13.92
N ALA A 86 -13.18 -8.43 -14.02
CA ALA A 86 -12.16 -8.04 -13.06
C ALA A 86 -11.94 -6.52 -13.04
N PRO A 87 -11.77 -5.92 -11.84
CA PRO A 87 -11.55 -4.49 -11.70
C PRO A 87 -10.27 -4.07 -12.45
N PRO A 88 -10.24 -2.88 -13.08
CA PRO A 88 -9.02 -2.32 -13.65
C PRO A 88 -7.86 -2.34 -12.64
N LEU A 89 -6.71 -2.86 -13.05
CA LEU A 89 -5.50 -3.00 -12.24
C LEU A 89 -4.38 -2.11 -12.79
N PHE A 90 -3.82 -1.23 -11.96
CA PHE A 90 -2.76 -0.30 -12.33
C PHE A 90 -1.49 -0.53 -11.52
N LEU A 91 -0.34 -0.56 -12.19
CA LEU A 91 0.95 -0.49 -11.51
C LEU A 91 1.27 0.98 -11.20
N ALA A 92 1.65 1.26 -9.96
CA ALA A 92 2.06 2.60 -9.53
C ALA A 92 3.29 2.58 -8.62
N GLY A 93 3.96 3.72 -8.56
CA GLY A 93 5.05 4.05 -7.64
C GLY A 93 5.11 5.57 -7.44
N LEU A 94 6.13 6.07 -6.75
CA LEU A 94 6.30 7.51 -6.52
C LEU A 94 6.25 8.34 -7.83
N PRO A 95 6.89 7.93 -8.95
CA PRO A 95 6.89 8.75 -10.17
C PRO A 95 5.53 8.78 -10.88
N THR A 96 4.67 7.79 -10.65
CA THR A 96 3.39 7.61 -11.36
C THR A 96 2.17 7.91 -10.50
N ARG A 97 2.36 8.31 -9.23
CA ARG A 97 1.28 8.56 -8.26
C ARG A 97 0.19 9.50 -8.78
N THR A 98 0.57 10.63 -9.39
CA THR A 98 -0.38 11.63 -9.90
C THR A 98 -1.15 11.06 -11.09
N ARG A 99 -0.47 10.33 -11.98
CA ARG A 99 -1.11 9.69 -13.14
C ARG A 99 -2.14 8.64 -12.72
N ALA A 100 -1.88 7.89 -11.65
CA ALA A 100 -2.85 6.94 -11.09
C ALA A 100 -4.08 7.67 -10.53
N ALA A 101 -3.87 8.77 -9.80
CA ALA A 101 -4.95 9.57 -9.24
C ALA A 101 -5.80 10.27 -10.33
N GLU A 102 -5.16 10.87 -11.34
CA GLU A 102 -5.84 11.51 -12.48
C GLU A 102 -6.65 10.49 -13.28
N TRP A 103 -6.08 9.30 -13.53
CA TRP A 103 -6.81 8.23 -14.19
C TRP A 103 -8.04 7.81 -13.38
N MET A 104 -7.89 7.66 -12.07
CA MET A 104 -9.00 7.30 -11.17
C MET A 104 -10.12 8.35 -11.19
N LEU A 105 -9.77 9.64 -11.16
CA LEU A 105 -10.74 10.73 -11.27
C LEU A 105 -11.48 10.69 -12.61
N ALA A 106 -10.74 10.52 -13.72
CA ALA A 106 -11.35 10.41 -15.05
C ALA A 106 -12.30 9.20 -15.14
N HIS A 107 -11.90 8.07 -14.55
CA HIS A 107 -12.74 6.87 -14.49
C HIS A 107 -14.02 7.09 -13.68
N GLN A 108 -13.92 7.74 -12.52
CA GLN A 108 -15.08 8.09 -11.71
C GLN A 108 -16.05 9.04 -12.44
N VAL A 109 -15.52 10.07 -13.13
CA VAL A 109 -16.33 10.99 -13.93
C VAL A 109 -17.05 10.24 -15.06
N ALA A 110 -16.37 9.32 -15.74
CA ALA A 110 -16.96 8.51 -16.80
C ALA A 110 -18.05 7.56 -16.28
N ALA A 111 -17.89 7.00 -15.08
CA ALA A 111 -18.87 6.13 -14.44
C ALA A 111 -20.13 6.89 -13.98
N GLY A 112 -20.01 8.19 -13.68
CA GLY A 112 -21.12 9.02 -13.17
C GLY A 112 -21.59 8.64 -11.75
N SER A 113 -20.81 7.80 -11.06
CA SER A 113 -21.06 7.33 -9.69
C SER A 113 -19.73 7.30 -8.92
N ARG A 114 -19.80 7.17 -7.60
CA ARG A 114 -18.60 7.00 -6.77
C ARG A 114 -17.96 5.65 -7.08
N VAL A 115 -16.65 5.66 -7.35
CA VAL A 115 -15.84 4.47 -7.61
C VAL A 115 -14.88 4.24 -6.44
N SER A 116 -14.87 3.04 -5.89
CA SER A 116 -13.93 2.63 -4.83
C SER A 116 -12.59 2.18 -5.41
N VAL A 117 -11.51 2.42 -4.66
CA VAL A 117 -10.14 2.06 -5.04
C VAL A 117 -9.43 1.38 -3.88
N ALA A 118 -8.82 0.23 -4.17
CA ALA A 118 -7.90 -0.44 -3.27
C ALA A 118 -6.45 -0.15 -3.70
N VAL A 119 -5.70 0.53 -2.83
CA VAL A 119 -4.26 0.73 -3.01
C VAL A 119 -3.54 -0.39 -2.28
N ILE A 120 -2.86 -1.27 -3.02
CA ILE A 120 -2.22 -2.47 -2.48
C ILE A 120 -0.71 -2.33 -2.63
N ALA A 121 0.00 -2.20 -1.52
CA ALA A 121 1.45 -2.30 -1.51
C ALA A 121 1.86 -3.72 -1.91
N ALA A 122 2.81 -3.88 -2.83
CA ALA A 122 3.22 -5.17 -3.36
C ALA A 122 3.84 -6.05 -2.27
N HIS A 123 4.61 -5.42 -1.38
CA HIS A 123 5.29 -6.06 -0.26
C HIS A 123 5.02 -5.29 1.04
N ASP A 124 5.32 -5.94 2.17
CA ASP A 124 5.30 -5.28 3.48
C ASP A 124 6.65 -4.59 3.76
N THR A 125 6.92 -3.56 2.98
CA THR A 125 8.18 -2.80 3.02
C THR A 125 7.93 -1.31 3.27
N VAL A 126 8.97 -0.60 3.70
CA VAL A 126 8.91 0.85 3.99
C VAL A 126 8.64 1.62 2.71
N GLU A 127 9.35 1.27 1.65
CA GLU A 127 9.30 1.85 0.31
C GLU A 127 7.93 1.68 -0.35
N ASP A 128 7.33 0.48 -0.33
CA ASP A 128 5.99 0.27 -0.88
C ASP A 128 4.92 0.97 -0.03
N THR A 129 5.10 1.00 1.29
CA THR A 129 4.20 1.75 2.18
C THR A 129 4.26 3.25 1.87
N LEU A 130 5.45 3.83 1.71
CA LEU A 130 5.61 5.25 1.39
C LEU A 130 5.07 5.57 -0.01
N ALA A 131 5.35 4.74 -1.01
CA ALA A 131 4.80 4.90 -2.35
C ALA A 131 3.27 4.80 -2.36
N ALA A 132 2.69 3.88 -1.60
CA ALA A 132 1.23 3.76 -1.49
C ALA A 132 0.62 4.98 -0.81
N GLY A 133 1.29 5.50 0.22
CA GLY A 133 0.90 6.76 0.86
C GLY A 133 0.92 7.94 -0.12
N ALA A 134 1.91 7.97 -1.02
CA ALA A 134 2.00 9.00 -2.06
C ALA A 134 0.88 8.94 -3.09
N VAL A 135 0.43 7.73 -3.45
CA VAL A 135 -0.74 7.51 -4.31
C VAL A 135 -2.02 7.96 -3.59
N ILE A 136 -2.19 7.60 -2.32
CA ILE A 136 -3.37 7.99 -1.52
C ILE A 136 -3.40 9.52 -1.33
N ASP A 137 -2.26 10.15 -1.08
CA ASP A 137 -2.14 11.62 -1.03
C ASP A 137 -2.55 12.27 -2.36
N ALA A 138 -2.08 11.74 -3.49
CA ALA A 138 -2.47 12.24 -4.81
C ALA A 138 -3.99 12.09 -5.07
N LEU A 139 -4.59 10.97 -4.65
CA LEU A 139 -6.04 10.77 -4.71
C LEU A 139 -6.78 11.80 -3.85
N ALA A 140 -6.32 12.03 -2.62
CA ALA A 140 -6.91 13.02 -1.71
C ALA A 140 -6.81 14.45 -2.28
N GLY A 141 -5.68 14.80 -2.92
CA GLY A 141 -5.50 16.06 -3.63
C GLY A 141 -6.52 16.32 -4.75
N LEU A 142 -7.11 15.26 -5.31
CA LEU A 142 -8.19 15.33 -6.31
C LEU A 142 -9.60 15.16 -5.71
N GLY A 143 -9.73 15.15 -4.38
CA GLY A 143 -11.01 15.02 -3.68
C GLY A 143 -11.52 13.58 -3.55
N ILE A 144 -10.67 12.57 -3.78
CA ILE A 144 -10.96 11.16 -3.54
C ILE A 144 -10.35 10.79 -2.17
N ASP A 145 -10.99 11.25 -1.08
CA ASP A 145 -10.40 11.32 0.26
C ASP A 145 -11.22 10.60 1.35
N PHE A 146 -12.28 9.87 0.98
CA PHE A 146 -13.02 9.06 1.95
C PHE A 146 -12.27 7.75 2.22
N SER A 147 -11.20 7.89 2.99
CA SER A 147 -10.20 6.87 3.28
C SER A 147 -10.57 6.00 4.48
N SER A 148 -10.20 4.71 4.41
CA SER A 148 -10.17 3.84 5.57
C SER A 148 -9.10 4.29 6.58
N PRO A 149 -9.18 3.84 7.86
CA PRO A 149 -8.13 4.11 8.84
C PRO A 149 -6.76 3.65 8.37
N GLU A 150 -6.68 2.49 7.71
CA GLU A 150 -5.44 1.94 7.17
C GLU A 150 -4.86 2.86 6.08
N ALA A 151 -5.70 3.32 5.14
CA ALA A 151 -5.29 4.25 4.11
C ALA A 151 -4.86 5.61 4.68
N ALA A 152 -5.55 6.11 5.71
CA ALA A 152 -5.22 7.37 6.36
C ALA A 152 -3.85 7.34 7.06
N VAL A 153 -3.52 6.25 7.77
CA VAL A 153 -2.21 6.07 8.42
C VAL A 153 -1.09 6.06 7.39
N VAL A 154 -1.28 5.36 6.28
CA VAL A 154 -0.27 5.25 5.22
C VAL A 154 -0.08 6.59 4.50
N CYS A 155 -1.18 7.29 4.18
CA CYS A 155 -1.14 8.64 3.63
C CYS A 155 -0.39 9.63 4.54
N ALA A 156 -0.71 9.63 5.83
CA ALA A 156 -0.05 10.49 6.82
C ALA A 156 1.44 10.18 6.94
N SER A 157 1.83 8.90 6.83
CA SER A 157 3.23 8.48 6.87
C SER A 157 4.01 9.07 5.70
N PHE A 158 3.48 9.01 4.48
CA PHE A 158 4.09 9.67 3.33
C PHE A 158 4.12 11.19 3.50
N THR A 159 2.99 11.82 3.83
CA THR A 159 2.90 13.28 3.96
C THR A 159 3.90 13.83 4.98
N ALA A 160 4.08 13.15 6.11
CA ALA A 160 5.05 13.55 7.14
C ALA A 160 6.51 13.38 6.69
N LEU A 161 6.77 12.47 5.76
CA LEU A 161 8.12 12.05 5.33
C LEU A 161 8.45 12.44 3.88
N GLU A 162 7.55 13.12 3.18
CA GLU A 162 7.64 13.42 1.74
C GLU A 162 9.00 14.02 1.37
N ARG A 163 9.45 15.03 2.14
CA ARG A 163 10.73 15.70 1.91
C ARG A 163 11.96 14.80 2.11
N ALA A 164 11.81 13.70 2.83
CA ALA A 164 12.88 12.74 3.12
C ALA A 164 12.72 11.42 2.35
N VAL A 165 11.66 11.25 1.55
CA VAL A 165 11.29 9.96 0.95
C VAL A 165 12.43 9.33 0.16
N GLY A 166 13.16 10.11 -0.64
CA GLY A 166 14.31 9.59 -1.39
C GLY A 166 15.46 9.09 -0.49
N HIS A 167 15.72 9.76 0.63
CA HIS A 167 16.70 9.29 1.60
C HIS A 167 16.24 8.00 2.28
N LEU A 168 14.95 7.91 2.64
CA LEU A 168 14.38 6.71 3.25
C LEU A 168 14.44 5.50 2.31
N LEU A 169 14.10 5.69 1.03
CA LEU A 169 14.23 4.64 0.01
C LEU A 169 15.69 4.20 -0.14
N SER A 170 16.64 5.12 -0.23
CA SER A 170 18.07 4.76 -0.32
C SER A 170 18.62 4.05 0.93
N ALA A 171 18.01 4.32 2.09
CA ALA A 171 18.43 3.76 3.38
C ALA A 171 17.71 2.46 3.75
N SER A 172 16.63 2.10 3.04
CA SER A 172 15.88 0.87 3.30
C SER A 172 16.70 -0.37 2.97
N VAL A 173 16.23 -1.55 3.42
CA VAL A 173 16.91 -2.82 3.14
C VAL A 173 17.04 -3.03 1.63
N SER A 174 15.91 -2.99 0.91
CA SER A 174 15.86 -3.16 -0.55
C SER A 174 16.67 -2.09 -1.27
N GLY A 175 16.62 -0.83 -0.81
CA GLY A 175 17.40 0.24 -1.44
C GLY A 175 18.90 0.08 -1.26
N ARG A 176 19.35 -0.36 -0.08
CA ARG A 176 20.77 -0.65 0.18
C ARG A 176 21.24 -1.87 -0.61
N GLU A 177 20.40 -2.87 -0.82
CA GLU A 177 20.69 -4.02 -1.67
C GLU A 177 20.90 -3.59 -3.13
N LEU A 178 20.00 -2.75 -3.67
CA LEU A 178 20.17 -2.17 -5.02
C LEU A 178 21.47 -1.37 -5.15
N ILE A 179 21.77 -0.50 -4.19
CA ILE A 179 23.01 0.29 -4.19
C ILE A 179 24.24 -0.63 -4.13
N ALA A 180 24.22 -1.66 -3.29
CA ALA A 180 25.31 -2.62 -3.19
C ALA A 180 25.52 -3.42 -4.49
N ALA A 181 24.44 -3.66 -5.24
CA ALA A 181 24.47 -4.31 -6.54
C ALA A 181 24.82 -3.36 -7.71
N GLY A 182 24.99 -2.05 -7.45
CA GLY A 182 25.35 -1.06 -8.48
C GLY A 182 24.15 -0.42 -9.19
N HIS A 183 22.93 -0.59 -8.67
CA HIS A 183 21.68 -0.10 -9.25
C HIS A 183 21.16 1.18 -8.57
N GLY A 184 22.08 2.10 -8.27
CA GLY A 184 21.75 3.37 -7.62
C GLY A 184 20.95 4.32 -8.52
N ASP A 185 21.15 4.25 -9.82
CA ASP A 185 20.45 5.10 -10.79
C ASP A 185 18.97 4.70 -10.91
N GLU A 186 18.68 3.40 -10.92
CA GLU A 186 17.31 2.87 -10.91
C GLU A 186 16.57 3.23 -9.62
N LEU A 187 17.26 3.16 -8.47
CA LEU A 187 16.72 3.63 -7.20
C LEU A 187 16.42 5.13 -7.25
N ALA A 188 17.35 5.93 -7.74
CA ALA A 188 17.17 7.38 -7.84
C ALA A 188 15.99 7.75 -8.75
N ALA A 189 15.84 7.04 -9.89
CA ALA A 189 14.70 7.21 -10.79
C ALA A 189 13.37 6.84 -10.12
N ALA A 190 13.34 5.75 -9.35
CA ALA A 190 12.16 5.31 -8.61
C ALA A 190 11.79 6.24 -7.44
N ALA A 191 12.77 6.92 -6.85
CA ALA A 191 12.58 7.83 -5.73
C ALA A 191 12.02 9.22 -6.12
N VAL A 192 11.88 9.52 -7.41
CA VAL A 192 11.31 10.78 -7.88
C VAL A 192 9.82 10.82 -7.55
N VAL A 193 9.41 11.81 -6.75
CA VAL A 193 7.99 12.07 -6.48
C VAL A 193 7.38 12.75 -7.70
N GLY A 194 6.44 12.05 -8.36
CA GLY A 194 5.69 12.62 -9.48
C GLY A 194 4.87 13.82 -9.02
N SER A 195 4.96 14.92 -9.78
CA SER A 195 4.09 16.09 -9.66
C SER A 195 2.75 15.82 -10.31
#